data_AF-A0A727BB35-F1
#
_entry.id   AF-A0A727BB35-F1
#
_cell.length_a   1.000
_cell.length_b   1.000
_cell.length_c   1.000
_cell.angle_alpha   90.00
_cell.angle_beta   90.00
_cell.angle_gamma   90.00
#
_symmetry.space_group_name_H-M   'P 1'
#
loop_
_entity.id
_entity.type
_entity.pdbx_description
1 polymer ?
#
loop_
_entity_poly.entity_id
_entity_poly.type
_entity_poly.pdbx_seq_one_letter_code
_entity_poly.pdbx_strand_id
1 'polypeptide(L)'
;ISPLAQSETVGHEAADMAAQALGLSRRQVYVLIRRARQGSGLVTDLVPGQSGGGKGKGRLPEPVERVIHELLQKRFLTKQKRSLAAFHREVTQVCKAQKLRVPARNTVALRIASLDPRK
;
A
#
# COMPACT_ATOMS: atom_id res chain seq x y z
N ILE A 1 11.14 17.28 -10.25
CA ILE A 1 9.92 16.64 -10.82
C ILE A 1 8.73 17.58 -10.86
N SER A 2 8.36 18.26 -9.77
CA SER A 2 7.16 19.12 -9.71
C SER A 2 7.04 20.17 -10.84
N PRO A 3 8.12 20.87 -11.24
CA PRO A 3 8.04 21.81 -12.37
C PRO A 3 7.71 21.13 -13.71
N LEU A 4 8.24 19.92 -13.94
CA LEU A 4 7.92 19.13 -15.14
C LEU A 4 6.49 18.58 -15.12
N ALA A 5 5.95 18.31 -13.94
CA ALA A 5 4.58 17.84 -13.78
C ALA A 5 3.54 18.93 -14.07
N GLN A 6 3.87 20.19 -13.76
CA GLN A 6 3.02 21.38 -13.99
C GLN A 6 2.98 21.83 -15.45
N SER A 7 4.04 21.56 -16.22
CA SER A 7 4.03 21.81 -17.68
C SER A 7 3.03 20.86 -18.36
N GLU A 8 2.31 21.34 -19.38
CA GLU A 8 1.36 20.51 -20.15
C GLU A 8 2.10 19.43 -20.95
N THR A 9 3.21 19.80 -21.57
CA THR A 9 4.09 18.92 -22.34
C THR A 9 5.48 18.85 -21.71
N VAL A 10 6.11 17.66 -21.75
CA VAL A 10 7.47 17.45 -21.26
C VAL A 10 8.32 16.96 -22.42
N GLY A 11 9.20 17.84 -22.91
CA GLY A 11 10.18 17.51 -23.94
C GLY A 11 11.17 16.43 -23.49
N HIS A 12 11.69 15.66 -24.44
CA HIS A 12 12.63 14.57 -24.15
C HIS A 12 13.91 15.07 -23.48
N GLU A 13 14.46 16.21 -23.91
CA GLU A 13 15.65 16.81 -23.29
C GLU A 13 15.42 17.20 -21.83
N ALA A 14 14.26 17.78 -21.51
CA ALA A 14 13.90 18.13 -20.14
C ALA A 14 13.73 16.88 -19.25
N ALA A 15 13.20 15.79 -19.81
CA ALA A 15 13.11 14.51 -19.12
C ALA A 15 14.50 13.88 -18.90
N ASP A 16 15.42 14.02 -19.85
CA ASP A 16 16.81 13.54 -19.74
C ASP A 16 17.62 14.30 -18.72
N MET A 17 17.52 15.62 -18.71
CA MET A 17 18.17 16.44 -17.68
C MET A 17 17.67 16.08 -16.29
N ALA A 18 16.35 15.86 -16.13
CA ALA A 18 15.80 15.41 -14.87
C ALA A 18 16.23 13.98 -14.50
N ALA A 19 16.35 13.09 -15.47
CA ALA A 19 16.85 11.72 -15.27
C ALA A 19 18.28 11.75 -14.74
N GLN A 20 19.15 12.53 -15.38
CA GLN A 20 20.55 12.69 -14.97
C GLN A 20 20.66 13.34 -13.58
N ALA A 21 19.93 14.43 -13.33
CA ALA A 21 19.97 15.15 -12.06
C ALA A 21 19.46 14.31 -10.88
N LEU A 22 18.53 13.38 -11.12
CA LEU A 22 17.93 12.53 -10.10
C LEU A 22 18.56 11.13 -10.02
N GLY A 23 19.49 10.79 -10.93
CA GLY A 23 20.05 9.45 -11.05
C GLY A 23 19.01 8.38 -11.39
N LEU A 24 17.96 8.76 -12.11
CA LEU A 24 16.84 7.88 -12.48
C LEU A 24 16.87 7.54 -13.97
N SER A 25 16.19 6.47 -14.35
CA SER A 25 15.92 6.25 -15.79
C SER A 25 14.90 7.27 -16.32
N ARG A 26 15.01 7.65 -17.60
CA ARG A 26 14.00 8.46 -18.31
C ARG A 26 12.58 7.90 -18.13
N ARG A 27 12.43 6.57 -18.14
CA ARG A 27 11.17 5.88 -17.85
C ARG A 27 10.62 6.22 -16.46
N GLN A 28 11.45 6.20 -15.41
CA GLN A 28 11.03 6.53 -14.05
C GLN A 28 10.63 8.01 -13.93
N VAL A 29 11.30 8.92 -14.63
CA VAL A 29 10.93 10.33 -14.68
C VAL A 29 9.49 10.50 -15.18
N TYR A 30 9.11 9.84 -16.29
CA TYR A 30 7.73 9.86 -16.78
C TYR A 30 6.73 9.23 -15.82
N VAL A 31 7.09 8.17 -15.10
CA VAL A 31 6.23 7.57 -14.07
C VAL A 31 5.95 8.58 -12.95
N LEU A 32 6.97 9.31 -12.50
CA LEU A 32 6.83 10.33 -11.46
C LEU A 32 6.00 11.54 -11.93
N ILE A 33 6.22 12.02 -13.17
CA ILE A 33 5.40 13.07 -13.79
C ILE A 33 3.93 12.64 -13.86
N ARG A 34 3.66 11.41 -14.33
CA ARG A 34 2.31 10.87 -14.42
C ARG A 34 1.63 10.82 -13.04
N ARG A 35 2.34 10.35 -12.01
CA ARG A 35 1.80 10.30 -10.64
C ARG A 35 1.49 11.68 -10.07
N ALA A 36 2.42 12.63 -10.25
CA ALA A 36 2.22 14.00 -9.80
C ALA A 36 1.01 14.68 -10.46
N ARG A 37 0.74 14.39 -11.75
CA ARG A 37 -0.44 14.90 -12.48
C ARG A 37 -1.75 14.21 -12.09
N GLN A 38 -1.69 12.93 -11.73
CA GLN A 38 -2.87 12.15 -11.34
C GLN A 38 -3.26 12.35 -9.86
N GLY A 39 -2.30 12.76 -9.04
CA GLY A 39 -2.53 13.10 -7.65
C GLY A 39 -2.91 14.57 -7.43
N SER A 40 -2.77 15.01 -6.19
CA SER A 40 -2.99 16.39 -5.75
C SER A 40 -1.84 17.36 -6.10
N GLY A 41 -0.74 16.86 -6.69
CA GLY A 41 0.48 17.62 -6.94
C GLY A 41 1.39 17.74 -5.70
N LEU A 42 1.11 16.97 -4.65
CA LEU A 42 1.89 16.94 -3.41
C LEU A 42 3.03 15.92 -3.50
N VAL A 43 4.03 16.07 -2.62
CA VAL A 43 5.18 15.14 -2.54
C VAL A 43 4.73 13.71 -2.22
N THR A 44 3.61 13.54 -1.51
CA THR A 44 3.00 12.24 -1.21
C THR A 44 2.61 11.47 -2.47
N ASP A 45 2.31 12.15 -3.58
CA ASP A 45 1.93 11.51 -4.84
C ASP A 45 3.13 10.84 -5.53
N LEU A 46 4.35 11.27 -5.21
CA LEU A 46 5.59 10.71 -5.76
C LEU A 46 6.02 9.43 -5.05
N VAL A 47 5.46 9.15 -3.87
CA VAL A 47 5.76 7.94 -3.11
C VAL A 47 5.45 6.72 -3.97
N PRO A 48 6.39 5.76 -4.10
CA PRO A 48 6.10 4.50 -4.74
C PRO A 48 4.87 3.85 -4.12
N GLY A 49 3.79 3.73 -4.91
CA GLY A 49 2.64 2.95 -4.50
C GLY A 49 3.10 1.54 -4.10
N GLN A 50 2.54 1.01 -3.00
CA GLN A 50 2.79 -0.37 -2.62
C GLN A 50 2.43 -1.25 -3.82
N SER A 51 3.42 -1.94 -4.38
CA SER A 51 3.17 -2.79 -5.54
C SER A 51 2.08 -3.78 -5.15
N GLY A 52 1.01 -3.89 -5.96
CA GLY A 52 0.00 -4.93 -5.79
C GLY A 52 0.61 -6.32 -5.77
N GLY A 53 1.89 -6.46 -6.20
CA GLY A 53 2.89 -7.32 -5.56
C GLY A 53 3.82 -8.15 -6.47
N GLY A 54 4.94 -8.54 -5.87
CA GLY A 54 5.80 -9.68 -6.22
C GLY A 54 5.68 -10.76 -5.15
N LYS A 55 6.73 -11.57 -4.91
CA LYS A 55 6.77 -12.62 -3.86
C LYS A 55 6.22 -12.06 -2.52
N GLY A 56 4.98 -12.41 -2.15
CA GLY A 56 4.21 -11.73 -1.09
C GLY A 56 2.88 -11.08 -1.51
N LYS A 57 2.45 -11.19 -2.78
CA LYS A 57 1.08 -10.84 -3.22
C LYS A 57 0.03 -11.47 -2.30
N GLY A 58 -0.98 -10.70 -1.93
CA GLY A 58 -2.11 -11.15 -1.13
C GLY A 58 -2.87 -12.27 -1.81
N ARG A 59 -2.54 -13.51 -1.46
CA ARG A 59 -3.28 -14.71 -1.88
C ARG A 59 -4.61 -14.84 -1.15
N LEU A 60 -4.94 -13.88 -0.30
CA LEU A 60 -6.21 -13.85 0.39
C LEU A 60 -7.25 -13.24 -0.53
N PRO A 61 -8.43 -13.88 -0.64
CA PRO A 61 -9.58 -13.25 -1.28
C PRO A 61 -9.83 -11.88 -0.64
N GLU A 62 -10.14 -10.88 -1.46
CA GLU A 62 -10.47 -9.51 -1.04
C GLU A 62 -11.47 -9.44 0.14
N PRO A 63 -12.51 -10.32 0.22
CA PRO A 63 -13.41 -10.34 1.38
C PRO A 63 -12.70 -10.63 2.71
N VAL A 64 -11.67 -11.48 2.71
CA VAL A 64 -10.92 -11.81 3.93
C VAL A 64 -9.98 -10.68 4.31
N GLU A 65 -9.39 -10.00 3.32
CA GLU A 65 -8.57 -8.82 3.59
C GLU A 65 -9.41 -7.69 4.20
N ARG A 66 -10.65 -7.50 3.72
CA ARG A 66 -11.61 -6.54 4.26
C ARG A 66 -11.95 -6.82 5.72
N VAL A 67 -12.26 -8.09 6.06
CA VAL A 67 -12.52 -8.52 7.45
C VAL A 67 -11.33 -8.22 8.36
N ILE A 68 -10.11 -8.51 7.92
CA ILE A 68 -8.90 -8.22 8.71
C ILE A 68 -8.76 -6.70 8.93
N HIS A 69 -8.98 -5.90 7.89
CA HIS A 69 -8.84 -4.45 7.95
C HIS A 69 -9.89 -3.80 8.88
N GLU A 70 -11.15 -4.22 8.79
CA GLU A 70 -12.22 -3.75 9.66
C GLU A 70 -11.95 -4.08 11.14
N LEU A 71 -11.51 -5.31 11.43
CA LEU A 71 -11.20 -5.72 12.80
C LEU A 71 -9.97 -5.00 13.34
N LEU A 72 -8.96 -4.74 12.49
CA LEU A 72 -7.80 -3.93 12.84
C LEU A 72 -8.20 -2.50 13.24
N GLN A 73 -9.01 -1.84 12.42
CA GLN A 73 -9.48 -0.48 12.70
C GLN A 73 -10.33 -0.42 13.98
N LYS A 74 -11.26 -1.37 14.17
CA LYS A 74 -12.17 -1.39 15.31
C LYS A 74 -11.50 -1.74 16.65
N ARG A 75 -10.46 -2.58 16.64
CA ARG A 75 -9.96 -3.25 17.86
C ARG A 75 -8.46 -3.09 18.13
N PHE A 76 -7.66 -2.70 17.14
CA PHE A 76 -6.21 -2.59 17.28
C PHE A 76 -5.73 -1.14 17.47
N LEU A 77 -6.55 -0.15 17.06
CA LEU A 77 -6.33 1.28 17.31
C LEU A 77 -6.81 1.75 18.69
N THR A 78 -7.46 0.89 19.48
CA THR A 78 -7.81 1.16 20.87
C THR A 78 -6.60 0.86 21.79
N LYS A 79 -6.44 1.62 22.89
CA LYS A 79 -5.26 1.57 23.81
C LYS A 79 -4.92 0.17 24.36
N GLN A 80 -5.80 -0.82 24.22
CA GLN A 80 -5.62 -2.17 24.72
C GLN A 80 -5.11 -3.08 23.58
N LYS A 81 -3.79 -3.31 23.52
CA LYS A 81 -3.17 -4.23 22.55
C LYS A 81 -3.67 -5.66 22.81
N ARG A 82 -4.77 -6.05 22.15
CA ARG A 82 -5.22 -7.45 22.14
C ARG A 82 -4.12 -8.34 21.56
N SER A 83 -3.93 -9.50 22.18
CA SER A 83 -2.93 -10.46 21.71
C SER A 83 -3.27 -10.96 20.30
N LEU A 84 -2.24 -11.26 19.51
CA LEU A 84 -2.39 -11.84 18.16
C LEU A 84 -3.30 -13.08 18.15
N ALA A 85 -3.26 -13.88 19.22
CA ALA A 85 -4.11 -15.06 19.37
C ALA A 85 -5.59 -14.70 19.49
N ALA A 86 -5.94 -13.68 20.29
CA ALA A 86 -7.31 -13.22 20.43
C ALA A 86 -7.83 -12.64 19.09
N PHE A 87 -6.99 -11.87 18.40
CA PHE A 87 -7.33 -11.31 17.09
C PHE A 87 -7.56 -12.40 16.03
N HIS A 88 -6.71 -13.43 15.97
CA HIS A 88 -6.89 -14.55 15.03
C HIS A 88 -8.18 -15.34 15.28
N ARG A 89 -8.60 -15.51 16.55
CA ARG A 89 -9.88 -16.15 16.89
C ARG A 89 -11.07 -15.34 16.37
N GLU A 90 -11.03 -14.02 16.51
CA GLU A 90 -12.09 -13.12 16.03
C GLU A 90 -12.17 -13.13 14.49
N VAL A 91 -11.03 -13.02 13.81
CA VAL A 91 -10.96 -13.17 12.34
C VAL A 91 -11.52 -14.53 11.90
N THR A 92 -11.17 -15.61 12.60
CA THR A 92 -11.69 -16.95 12.30
C THR A 92 -13.22 -17.02 12.43
N GLN A 93 -13.77 -16.41 13.48
CA GLN A 93 -15.21 -16.40 13.73
C GLN A 93 -15.96 -15.62 12.64
N VAL A 94 -15.46 -14.44 12.26
CA VAL A 94 -16.07 -13.61 11.21
C VAL A 94 -15.94 -14.29 9.84
N CYS A 95 -14.78 -14.86 9.51
CA CYS A 95 -14.61 -15.61 8.26
C CYS A 95 -15.55 -16.81 8.19
N LYS A 96 -15.73 -17.56 9.29
CA LYS A 96 -16.69 -18.68 9.34
C LYS A 96 -18.13 -18.21 9.15
N ALA A 97 -18.53 -17.12 9.81
CA ALA A 97 -19.86 -16.54 9.67
C ALA A 97 -20.16 -16.10 8.22
N GLN A 98 -19.13 -15.62 7.51
CA GLN A 98 -19.22 -15.20 6.12
C GLN A 98 -18.94 -16.32 5.10
N LYS A 99 -18.78 -17.58 5.54
CA LYS A 99 -18.41 -18.74 4.71
C LYS A 99 -17.12 -18.52 3.89
N LEU A 100 -16.18 -17.75 4.43
CA LEU A 100 -14.90 -17.45 3.82
C LEU A 100 -13.82 -18.41 4.33
N ARG A 101 -12.80 -18.65 3.49
CA ARG A 101 -11.63 -19.44 3.88
C ARG A 101 -10.87 -18.74 5.01
N VAL A 102 -10.76 -19.43 6.13
CA VAL A 102 -10.06 -18.90 7.31
C VAL A 102 -8.56 -18.73 7.02
N PRO A 103 -7.99 -17.55 7.27
CA PRO A 103 -6.56 -17.32 7.08
C PRO A 103 -5.73 -18.03 8.16
N ALA A 104 -4.52 -18.45 7.80
CA ALA A 104 -3.57 -18.97 8.77
C ALA A 104 -3.12 -17.86 9.74
N ARG A 105 -2.75 -18.25 10.96
CA ARG A 105 -2.31 -17.30 11.99
C ARG A 105 -1.12 -16.45 11.53
N ASN A 106 -0.17 -17.04 10.80
CA ASN A 106 0.98 -16.34 10.23
C ASN A 106 0.57 -15.31 9.17
N THR A 107 -0.46 -15.61 8.37
CA THR A 107 -0.98 -14.67 7.38
C THR A 107 -1.56 -13.43 8.04
N VAL A 108 -2.29 -13.61 9.14
CA VAL A 108 -2.82 -12.50 9.93
C VAL A 108 -1.69 -11.69 10.58
N ALA A 109 -0.67 -12.35 11.13
CA ALA A 109 0.49 -11.68 11.73
C ALA A 109 1.26 -10.81 10.72
N LEU A 110 1.54 -11.34 9.53
CA LEU A 110 2.19 -10.59 8.45
C LEU A 110 1.37 -9.38 8.01
N ARG A 111 0.03 -9.50 8.01
CA ARG A 111 -0.87 -8.41 7.65
C ARG A 111 -0.88 -7.29 8.68
N ILE A 112 -0.91 -7.63 9.96
CA ILE A 112 -0.76 -6.65 11.04
C ILE A 112 0.59 -5.93 10.91
N ALA A 113 1.68 -6.67 10.69
CA ALA A 113 3.02 -6.09 10.53
C ALA A 113 3.16 -5.19 9.29
N SER A 114 2.47 -5.48 8.20
CA SER A 114 2.46 -4.63 6.99
C SER A 114 1.59 -3.37 7.13
N LEU A 115 0.64 -3.38 8.07
CA LEU A 115 -0.33 -2.30 8.29
C LEU A 115 0.03 -1.40 9.47
N ASP A 116 0.95 -1.81 10.36
CA ASP A 116 1.45 -0.96 11.44
C ASP A 116 2.44 0.08 10.85
N PRO A 117 2.08 1.37 10.80
CA PRO A 117 2.92 2.41 10.21
C PRO A 117 4.05 2.87 11.15
N ARG A 118 4.26 2.22 12.31
CA ARG A 118 5.32 2.60 13.28
C ARG A 118 6.69 1.97 12.97
N LYS A 119 7.06 1.90 11.71
CA LYS A 119 8.45 1.70 11.27
C LYS A 119 8.84 2.74 10.25
#